data_AF-A0A1F3MA27-F1
#
_entry.id   AF-A0A1F3MA27-F1
#
_cell.length_a   1.000
_cell.length_b   1.000
_cell.length_c   1.000
_cell.angle_alpha   90.00
_cell.angle_beta   90.00
_cell.angle_gamma   90.00
#
_symmetry.space_group_name_H-M   'P 1'
#
loop_
_entity.id
_entity.type
_entity.pdbx_description
1 polymer ?
#
loop_
_entity_poly.entity_id
_entity_poly.type
_entity_poly.pdbx_seq_one_letter_code
_entity_poly.pdbx_strand_id
1 'polypeptide(L)'
;MNVINSRKYEISFLVLTSLLLTLVSNLPYYSLFFNNFDDRLGVDWTALEIAYKITWYTLQCLFSILLVSVFNYYWKKYLLPKMAPLVITFPLSTIYNLLIAYGLLKASMYFADLTVGYPFGEHPTYMYYLWKYVYLIPSAVLLSYLLKLIVKKRVVELTNARLIEENLSIQLTTLKEQIKPHFLFNTLNTLSGCSHLK
;
A
#
# COMPACT_ATOMS: atom_id res chain seq x y z
N MET A 1 -3.67 -2.28 -20.28
CA MET A 1 -2.89 -1.44 -19.34
C MET A 1 -1.52 -2.07 -19.17
N ASN A 2 -0.45 -1.45 -19.69
CA ASN A 2 0.90 -2.02 -19.65
C ASN A 2 1.37 -2.24 -18.21
N VAL A 3 1.86 -3.44 -17.91
CA VAL A 3 2.36 -3.86 -16.58
C VAL A 3 3.39 -2.87 -16.01
N ILE A 4 4.17 -2.24 -16.88
CA ILE A 4 5.19 -1.23 -16.55
C ILE A 4 4.57 0.04 -15.93
N ASN A 5 3.37 0.46 -16.37
CA ASN A 5 2.71 1.64 -15.81
C ASN A 5 2.13 1.35 -14.42
N SER A 6 1.54 0.16 -14.20
CA SER A 6 0.97 -0.22 -12.89
C SER A 6 1.99 -0.12 -11.76
N ARG A 7 3.20 -0.64 -11.99
CA ARG A 7 4.27 -0.66 -10.98
C ARG A 7 4.75 0.73 -10.58
N LYS A 8 4.80 1.67 -11.53
CA LYS A 8 5.16 3.07 -11.24
C LYS A 8 4.11 3.74 -10.36
N TYR A 9 2.81 3.51 -10.62
CA TYR A 9 1.73 4.03 -9.77
C TYR A 9 1.73 3.41 -8.38
N GLU A 10 1.99 2.12 -8.25
CA GLU A 10 2.10 1.44 -6.95
C GLU A 10 3.24 2.02 -6.09
N ILE A 11 4.42 2.23 -6.70
CA ILE A 11 5.57 2.85 -6.00
C ILE A 11 5.26 4.31 -5.65
N SER A 12 4.71 5.08 -6.59
CA SER A 12 4.34 6.49 -6.34
C SER A 12 3.31 6.60 -5.20
N PHE A 13 2.31 5.73 -5.20
CA PHE A 13 1.31 5.67 -4.13
C PHE A 13 1.96 5.34 -2.78
N LEU A 14 2.85 4.35 -2.71
CA LEU A 14 3.59 4.03 -1.47
C LEU A 14 4.41 5.22 -0.97
N VAL A 15 5.12 5.91 -1.86
CA VAL A 15 5.95 7.06 -1.48
C VAL A 15 5.10 8.21 -0.96
N LEU A 16 4.02 8.56 -1.66
CA LEU A 16 3.15 9.67 -1.30
C LEU A 16 2.41 9.43 0.01
N THR A 17 1.89 8.21 0.20
CA THR A 17 1.22 7.82 1.45
C THR A 17 2.19 7.71 2.63
N SER A 18 3.41 7.23 2.40
CA SER A 18 4.46 7.23 3.43
C SER A 18 4.85 8.64 3.85
N LEU A 19 4.93 9.57 2.89
CA LEU A 19 5.21 10.98 3.16
C LEU A 19 4.08 11.62 3.99
N LEU A 20 2.82 11.40 3.63
CA LEU A 20 1.67 11.85 4.43
C LEU A 20 1.67 11.27 5.84
N LEU A 21 1.89 9.96 5.98
CA LEU A 21 1.92 9.29 7.27
C LEU A 21 3.07 9.81 8.14
N THR A 22 4.21 10.14 7.53
CA THR A 22 5.35 10.75 8.21
C THR A 22 4.99 12.13 8.77
N LEU A 23 4.33 12.98 7.98
CA LEU A 23 3.92 14.32 8.41
C LEU A 23 2.95 14.25 9.58
N VAL A 24 1.95 13.37 9.50
CA VAL A 24 0.96 13.17 10.58
C VAL A 24 1.63 12.62 11.84
N SER A 25 2.52 11.63 11.70
CA SER A 25 3.19 11.01 12.85
C SER A 25 4.15 11.97 13.56
N ASN A 26 4.69 12.95 12.85
CA ASN A 26 5.60 13.94 13.42
C ASN A 26 4.94 15.26 13.82
N LEU A 27 3.62 15.38 13.65
CA LEU A 27 2.86 16.57 14.00
C LEU A 27 3.07 17.06 15.44
N PRO A 28 3.15 16.18 16.46
CA PRO A 28 3.49 16.59 17.83
C PRO A 28 4.85 17.28 17.93
N TYR A 29 5.88 16.85 17.18
CA TYR A 29 7.20 17.50 17.21
C TYR A 29 7.19 18.86 16.54
N TYR A 30 6.38 19.04 15.48
CA TYR A 30 6.20 20.35 14.88
C TYR A 30 5.54 21.32 15.86
N SER A 31 4.63 20.86 16.72
CA SER A 31 4.04 21.74 17.75
C SER A 31 5.07 22.23 18.78
N LEU A 32 6.11 21.43 19.10
CA LEU A 32 7.20 21.86 19.98
C LEU A 32 8.00 23.02 19.36
N PHE A 33 8.20 23.03 18.04
CA PHE A 33 8.84 24.16 17.36
C PHE A 33 8.09 25.48 17.58
N PHE A 34 6.75 25.44 17.61
CA PHE A 34 5.93 26.62 17.83
C PHE A 34 5.74 26.98 19.31
N ASN A 35 5.81 26.01 20.23
CA ASN A 35 5.64 26.22 21.67
C ASN A 35 6.94 26.52 22.44
N ASN A 36 8.12 26.32 21.85
CA ASN A 36 9.42 26.52 22.53
C ASN A 36 9.83 28.00 22.73
N PHE A 37 8.91 28.96 22.56
CA PHE A 37 9.11 30.33 23.03
C PHE A 37 8.68 30.54 24.50
N ASP A 38 8.33 29.47 25.21
CA ASP A 38 7.97 29.53 26.64
C ASP A 38 9.16 29.06 27.49
N ASP A 39 9.79 29.99 28.22
CA ASP A 39 11.04 29.92 29.02
C ASP A 39 11.14 28.78 30.07
N ARG A 40 10.18 27.86 30.13
CA ARG A 40 10.03 26.90 31.24
C ARG A 40 10.97 25.70 31.21
N LEU A 41 11.70 25.47 30.12
CA LEU A 41 12.56 24.28 29.95
C LEU A 41 14.05 24.53 30.22
N GLY A 42 14.50 25.78 30.40
CA GLY A 42 15.86 26.09 30.84
C GLY A 42 16.98 25.55 29.93
N VAL A 43 16.69 25.27 28.66
CA VAL A 43 17.70 24.85 27.67
C VAL A 43 17.67 25.83 26.50
N ASP A 44 18.75 26.59 26.34
CA ASP A 44 18.98 27.53 25.24
C ASP A 44 19.25 26.79 23.91
N TRP A 45 18.26 26.08 23.39
CA TRP A 45 18.34 25.55 22.03
C TRP A 45 18.20 26.70 21.05
N THR A 46 19.18 26.87 20.16
CA THR A 46 18.98 27.79 19.05
C THR A 46 17.92 27.24 18.09
N ALA A 47 17.12 28.12 17.47
CA ALA A 47 16.09 27.70 16.50
C ALA A 47 16.63 26.78 15.40
N LEU A 48 17.91 26.93 15.04
CA LEU A 48 18.62 26.10 14.07
C LEU A 48 18.84 24.67 14.56
N GLU A 49 19.16 24.46 15.85
CA GLU A 49 19.32 23.12 16.43
C GLU A 49 17.98 22.40 16.53
N ILE A 50 16.91 23.10 16.89
CA ILE A 50 15.55 22.54 16.92
C ILE A 50 15.15 22.09 15.51
N ALA A 51 15.36 22.95 14.50
CA ALA A 51 15.06 22.62 13.11
C ALA A 51 15.87 21.42 12.61
N TYR A 52 17.17 21.35 12.95
CA TYR A 52 18.03 20.22 12.61
C TYR A 52 17.51 18.92 13.23
N LYS A 53 17.17 18.91 14.52
CA LYS A 53 16.61 17.74 15.22
C LYS A 53 15.31 17.28 14.59
N ILE A 54 14.37 18.19 14.37
CA ILE A 54 13.07 17.87 13.75
C ILE A 54 13.29 17.27 12.34
N THR A 55 14.16 17.88 11.54
CA THR A 55 14.48 17.38 10.20
C THR A 55 15.07 15.97 10.25
N TRP A 56 15.95 15.69 11.21
CA TRP A 56 16.53 14.37 11.40
C TRP A 56 15.47 13.31 11.75
N TYR A 57 14.61 13.58 12.75
CA TYR A 57 13.55 12.65 13.16
C TYR A 57 12.52 12.40 12.07
N THR A 58 12.22 13.42 11.26
CA THR A 58 11.28 13.31 10.14
C THR A 58 11.83 12.44 9.01
N LEU A 59 13.09 12.65 8.61
CA LEU A 59 13.76 11.79 7.63
C LEU A 59 13.86 10.34 8.11
N GLN A 60 14.21 10.14 9.38
CA GLN A 60 14.30 8.81 9.99
C GLN A 60 12.94 8.09 10.02
N CYS A 61 11.86 8.83 10.31
CA CYS A 61 10.49 8.32 10.28
C CYS A 61 10.06 7.92 8.86
N LEU A 62 10.33 8.78 7.87
CA LEU A 62 10.07 8.52 6.46
C LEU A 62 10.79 7.26 5.97
N PHE A 63 12.08 7.14 6.28
CA PHE A 63 12.87 5.96 5.93
C PHE A 63 12.30 4.68 6.54
N SER A 64 11.92 4.73 7.83
CA SER A 64 11.34 3.58 8.54
C SER A 64 10.02 3.12 7.91
N ILE A 65 9.11 4.05 7.61
CA ILE A 65 7.80 3.75 7.01
C ILE A 65 7.99 3.16 5.61
N LEU A 66 8.87 3.76 4.79
CA LEU A 66 9.17 3.26 3.45
C LEU A 66 9.74 1.85 3.50
N LEU A 67 10.73 1.60 4.36
CA LEU A 67 11.38 0.31 4.47
C LEU A 67 10.40 -0.79 4.88
N VAL A 68 9.59 -0.56 5.91
CA VAL A 68 8.58 -1.51 6.37
C VAL A 68 7.50 -1.72 5.30
N SER A 69 7.08 -0.65 4.61
CA SER A 69 6.04 -0.75 3.59
C SER A 69 6.53 -1.52 2.35
N VAL A 70 7.74 -1.22 1.87
CA VAL A 70 8.39 -1.93 0.77
C VAL A 70 8.61 -3.40 1.13
N PHE A 71 9.06 -3.69 2.36
CA PHE A 71 9.22 -5.06 2.83
C PHE A 71 7.90 -5.83 2.75
N ASN A 72 6.83 -5.28 3.34
CA ASN A 72 5.53 -5.96 3.39
C ASN A 72 4.87 -6.06 2.00
N TYR A 73 5.09 -5.09 1.12
CA TYR A 73 4.54 -5.09 -0.22
C TYR A 73 5.30 -6.02 -1.18
N TYR A 74 6.62 -5.86 -1.30
CA TYR A 74 7.46 -6.52 -2.30
C TYR A 74 8.27 -7.70 -1.78
N TRP A 75 8.97 -7.56 -0.65
CA TRP A 75 9.99 -8.54 -0.25
C TRP A 75 9.42 -9.74 0.50
N LYS A 76 8.35 -9.54 1.25
CA LYS A 76 7.64 -10.58 2.02
C LYS A 76 7.31 -11.83 1.19
N LYS A 77 7.04 -11.69 -0.12
CA LYS A 77 6.72 -12.82 -1.02
C LYS A 77 7.91 -13.72 -1.34
N TYR A 78 9.14 -13.24 -1.16
CA TYR A 78 10.37 -14.01 -1.38
C TYR A 78 10.83 -14.71 -0.10
N LEU A 79 10.54 -14.12 1.07
CA LEU A 79 10.88 -14.71 2.37
C LEU A 79 9.83 -15.71 2.90
N LEU A 80 8.57 -15.60 2.49
CA LEU A 80 7.51 -16.51 2.91
C LEU A 80 7.27 -17.64 1.90
N PRO A 81 7.02 -18.88 2.36
CA PRO A 81 6.70 -19.99 1.48
C PRO A 81 5.39 -19.73 0.73
N LYS A 82 5.42 -19.86 -0.61
CA LYS A 82 4.27 -19.54 -1.50
C LYS A 82 3.03 -20.40 -1.28
N MET A 83 3.20 -21.60 -0.73
CA MET A 83 2.12 -22.59 -0.53
C MET A 83 1.86 -22.92 0.94
N ALA A 84 2.41 -22.14 1.87
CA ALA A 84 2.14 -22.37 3.28
C ALA A 84 0.72 -21.90 3.66
N PRO A 85 0.02 -22.63 4.53
CA PRO A 85 -1.29 -22.22 5.03
C PRO A 85 -1.20 -20.88 5.79
N LEU A 86 -2.34 -20.19 5.88
CA LEU A 86 -2.45 -18.89 6.55
C LEU A 86 -1.91 -18.93 7.99
N VAL A 87 -2.12 -20.05 8.69
CA VAL A 87 -1.69 -20.29 10.08
C VAL A 87 -0.18 -20.23 10.24
N ILE A 88 0.60 -20.51 9.20
CA ILE A 88 2.07 -20.46 9.23
C ILE A 88 2.58 -19.11 8.69
N THR A 89 1.97 -18.60 7.62
CA THR A 89 2.41 -17.37 6.96
C THR A 89 2.15 -16.12 7.80
N PHE A 90 1.07 -16.11 8.59
CA PHE A 90 0.74 -15.00 9.48
C PHE A 90 1.77 -14.82 10.61
N PRO A 91 2.04 -15.81 11.49
CA PRO A 91 3.02 -15.65 12.56
C PRO A 91 4.43 -15.40 12.02
N LEU A 92 4.82 -16.07 10.93
CA LEU A 92 6.14 -15.86 10.33
C LEU A 92 6.30 -14.44 9.79
N SER A 93 5.23 -13.86 9.20
CA SER A 93 5.23 -12.45 8.82
C SER A 93 5.32 -11.51 10.03
N THR A 94 4.68 -11.86 11.14
CA THR A 94 4.74 -11.05 12.37
C THR A 94 6.16 -11.06 12.93
N ILE A 95 6.80 -12.23 12.97
CA ILE A 95 8.20 -12.38 13.40
C ILE A 95 9.14 -11.52 12.55
N TYR A 96 9.01 -11.55 11.23
CA TYR A 96 9.84 -10.70 10.37
C TYR A 96 9.63 -9.20 10.60
N ASN A 97 8.39 -8.76 10.79
CA ASN A 97 8.12 -7.36 11.11
C ASN A 97 8.68 -6.96 12.47
N LEU A 98 8.62 -7.84 13.48
CA LEU A 98 9.24 -7.62 14.79
C LEU A 98 10.77 -7.54 14.70
N LEU A 99 11.41 -8.39 13.89
CA LEU A 99 12.86 -8.33 13.65
C LEU A 99 13.26 -7.02 12.98
N ILE A 100 12.51 -6.58 11.97
CA ILE A 100 12.74 -5.28 11.32
C ILE A 100 12.53 -4.13 12.31
N ALA A 101 11.48 -4.19 13.13
CA ALA A 101 11.21 -3.18 14.15
C ALA A 101 12.38 -3.07 15.14
N TYR A 102 12.86 -4.21 15.64
CA TYR A 102 13.98 -4.27 16.57
C TYR A 102 15.27 -3.72 15.93
N GLY A 103 15.56 -4.11 14.68
CA GLY A 103 16.71 -3.61 13.94
C GLY A 103 16.64 -2.10 13.70
N LEU A 104 15.47 -1.58 13.30
CA LEU A 104 15.24 -0.14 13.12
C LEU A 104 15.35 0.63 14.43
N LEU A 105 14.83 0.07 15.53
CA LEU A 105 14.95 0.66 16.86
C LEU A 105 16.43 0.80 17.25
N LYS A 106 17.21 -0.28 17.18
CA LYS A 106 18.63 -0.24 17.51
C LYS A 106 19.43 0.69 16.59
N ALA A 107 19.18 0.63 15.28
CA ALA A 107 19.81 1.54 14.33
C ALA A 107 19.46 3.00 14.64
N SER A 108 18.20 3.30 14.96
CA SER A 108 17.78 4.66 15.27
C SER A 108 18.45 5.23 16.51
N MET A 109 18.61 4.41 17.55
CA MET A 109 19.31 4.84 18.77
C MET A 109 20.79 5.06 18.50
N TYR A 110 21.43 4.16 17.75
CA TYR A 110 22.84 4.26 17.39
C TYR A 110 23.14 5.52 16.58
N PHE A 111 22.34 5.79 15.53
CA PHE A 111 22.53 6.99 14.72
C PHE A 111 22.17 8.27 15.46
N ALA A 112 21.13 8.24 16.31
CA ALA A 112 20.78 9.42 17.11
C ALA A 112 21.90 9.84 18.05
N ASP A 113 22.53 8.86 18.71
CA ASP A 113 23.69 9.06 19.60
C ASP A 113 24.87 9.70 18.84
N LEU A 114 25.14 9.23 17.63
CA LEU A 114 26.22 9.75 16.78
C LEU A 114 25.99 11.16 16.22
N THR A 115 24.74 11.56 15.93
CA THR A 115 24.49 12.75 15.08
C THR A 115 23.76 13.90 15.77
N VAL A 116 22.74 13.61 16.58
CA VAL A 116 21.76 14.60 17.04
C VAL A 116 21.63 14.63 18.56
N GLY A 117 22.13 13.61 19.24
CA GLY A 117 21.88 13.35 20.64
C GLY A 117 20.39 13.08 20.90
N TYR A 118 20.08 12.66 22.12
CA TYR A 118 18.70 12.31 22.43
C TYR A 118 17.78 13.54 22.47
N PRO A 119 16.53 13.43 22.02
CA PRO A 119 15.60 14.56 21.97
C PRO A 119 15.05 14.92 23.35
N PHE A 120 15.12 14.02 24.34
CA PHE A 120 14.50 14.16 25.66
C PHE A 120 15.45 13.85 26.84
N GLY A 121 16.77 13.90 26.64
CA GLY A 121 17.78 13.53 27.66
C GLY A 121 18.10 12.03 27.71
N GLU A 122 19.00 11.62 28.60
CA GLU A 122 19.65 10.29 28.60
C GLU A 122 18.73 9.10 28.98
N HIS A 123 17.72 9.31 29.83
CA HIS A 123 16.94 8.23 30.45
C HIS A 123 15.53 7.93 29.88
N PRO A 124 14.80 8.84 29.18
CA PRO A 124 13.52 8.49 28.53
C PRO A 124 13.65 7.97 27.07
N THR A 125 14.86 7.70 26.61
CA THR A 125 15.18 7.40 25.20
C THR A 125 14.54 6.11 24.69
N TYR A 126 14.65 5.01 25.44
CA TYR A 126 14.17 3.71 24.96
C TYR A 126 12.65 3.66 24.84
N MET A 127 11.93 4.17 25.84
CA MET A 127 10.46 4.19 25.86
C MET A 127 9.91 5.00 24.69
N TYR A 128 10.54 6.13 24.38
CA TYR A 128 10.20 6.96 23.22
C TYR A 128 10.32 6.20 21.89
N TYR A 129 11.48 5.60 21.61
CA TYR A 129 11.67 4.85 20.36
C TYR A 129 10.74 3.64 20.30
N LEU A 130 10.49 2.97 21.43
CA LEU A 130 9.55 1.86 21.51
C LEU A 130 8.14 2.30 21.09
N TRP A 131 7.59 3.36 21.70
CA TRP A 131 6.27 3.88 21.32
C TRP A 131 6.20 4.30 19.86
N LYS A 132 7.23 4.98 19.35
CA LYS A 132 7.33 5.34 17.93
C LYS A 132 7.15 4.12 17.03
N TYR A 133 7.89 3.04 17.29
CA TYR A 133 7.81 1.83 16.46
C TYR A 133 6.54 1.01 16.68
N VAL A 134 5.92 1.06 17.86
CA VAL A 134 4.61 0.44 18.14
C VAL A 134 3.51 1.04 17.27
N TYR A 135 3.52 2.35 17.00
CA TYR A 135 2.55 2.99 16.09
C TYR A 135 2.95 2.89 14.61
N LEU A 136 4.24 2.98 14.32
CA LEU A 136 4.76 3.02 12.95
C LEU A 136 4.65 1.66 12.25
N ILE A 137 4.92 0.56 12.94
CA ILE A 137 4.90 -0.78 12.33
C ILE A 137 3.48 -1.16 11.85
N PRO A 138 2.42 -1.11 12.68
CA PRO A 138 1.07 -1.47 12.24
C PRO A 138 0.56 -0.59 11.11
N SER A 139 0.84 0.72 11.16
CA SER A 139 0.41 1.66 10.12
C SER A 139 1.07 1.38 8.77
N ALA A 140 2.38 1.12 8.74
CA ALA A 140 3.09 0.73 7.52
C ALA A 140 2.65 -0.64 6.96
N VAL A 141 2.39 -1.62 7.83
CA VAL A 141 1.84 -2.93 7.44
C VAL A 141 0.44 -2.76 6.84
N LEU A 142 -0.42 -1.97 7.48
CA LEU A 142 -1.78 -1.68 7.03
C LEU A 142 -1.78 -0.97 5.67
N LEU A 143 -0.90 0.02 5.49
CA LEU A 143 -0.71 0.71 4.22
C LEU A 143 -0.38 -0.28 3.08
N SER A 144 0.57 -1.18 3.34
CA SER A 144 0.97 -2.20 2.37
C SER A 144 -0.17 -3.15 2.02
N TYR A 145 -0.99 -3.52 3.01
CA TYR A 145 -2.13 -4.40 2.82
C TYR A 145 -3.24 -3.72 2.02
N LEU A 146 -3.57 -2.46 2.35
CA LEU A 146 -4.55 -1.67 1.62
C LEU A 146 -4.18 -1.54 0.14
N LEU A 147 -2.92 -1.26 -0.16
CA LEU A 147 -2.47 -1.17 -1.55
C LEU A 147 -2.65 -2.50 -2.29
N LYS A 148 -2.32 -3.64 -1.67
CA LYS A 148 -2.57 -4.96 -2.27
C LYS A 148 -4.05 -5.19 -2.54
N LEU A 149 -4.91 -4.79 -1.62
CA LEU A 149 -6.35 -4.94 -1.76
C LEU A 149 -6.89 -4.09 -2.93
N ILE A 150 -6.44 -2.84 -3.05
CA ILE A 150 -6.80 -1.93 -4.14
C ILE A 150 -6.37 -2.51 -5.50
N VAL A 151 -5.13 -2.99 -5.61
CA VAL A 151 -4.62 -3.60 -6.85
C VAL A 151 -5.42 -4.85 -7.21
N LYS A 152 -5.68 -5.73 -6.22
CA LYS A 152 -6.47 -6.95 -6.45
C LYS A 152 -7.89 -6.62 -6.91
N LYS A 153 -8.54 -5.64 -6.27
CA LYS A 153 -9.89 -5.19 -6.66
C LYS A 153 -9.93 -4.67 -8.10
N ARG A 154 -8.95 -3.85 -8.48
CA ARG A 154 -8.84 -3.31 -9.84
C ARG A 154 -8.66 -4.39 -10.91
N VAL A 155 -7.88 -5.43 -10.61
CA VAL A 155 -7.71 -6.59 -11.52
C VAL A 155 -9.05 -7.32 -11.70
N VAL A 156 -9.78 -7.58 -10.60
CA VAL A 156 -11.08 -8.26 -10.64
C VAL A 156 -12.11 -7.47 -11.46
N GLU A 157 -12.20 -6.16 -11.24
CA GLU A 157 -13.11 -5.27 -11.98
C GLU A 157 -12.81 -5.27 -13.49
N LEU A 158 -11.53 -5.21 -13.86
CA LEU A 158 -11.12 -5.27 -15.27
C LEU A 158 -11.43 -6.62 -15.92
N THR A 159 -11.21 -7.73 -15.19
CA THR A 159 -11.56 -9.06 -15.71
C THR A 159 -13.07 -9.21 -15.87
N ASN A 160 -13.87 -8.69 -14.94
CA ASN A 160 -15.32 -8.76 -15.03
C ASN A 160 -15.86 -7.94 -16.22
N ALA A 161 -15.35 -6.71 -16.40
CA ALA A 161 -15.72 -5.89 -17.54
C ALA A 161 -15.44 -6.58 -18.89
N ARG A 162 -14.29 -7.26 -19.01
CA ARG A 162 -13.95 -8.05 -20.22
C ARG A 162 -14.87 -9.24 -20.44
N LEU A 163 -15.17 -9.98 -19.37
CA LEU A 163 -16.07 -11.13 -19.46
C LEU A 163 -17.50 -10.72 -19.89
N ILE A 164 -17.97 -9.56 -19.41
CA ILE A 164 -19.26 -9.00 -19.82
C ILE A 164 -19.23 -8.64 -21.32
N GLU A 165 -18.15 -7.99 -21.78
CA GLU A 165 -17.97 -7.63 -23.19
C GLU A 165 -17.92 -8.87 -24.11
N GLU A 166 -17.16 -9.90 -23.72
CA GLU A 166 -17.08 -11.17 -24.45
C GLU A 166 -18.45 -11.86 -24.51
N ASN A 167 -19.18 -11.92 -23.40
CA ASN A 167 -20.52 -12.53 -23.37
C ASN A 167 -21.51 -11.78 -24.28
N LEU A 168 -21.54 -10.44 -24.24
CA LEU A 168 -22.36 -9.63 -25.14
C LEU A 168 -22.00 -9.88 -26.61
N SER A 169 -20.72 -10.01 -26.93
CA SER A 169 -20.27 -10.31 -28.30
C SER A 169 -20.73 -11.69 -28.78
N ILE A 170 -20.72 -12.70 -27.91
CA ILE A 170 -21.19 -14.07 -28.21
C ILE A 170 -22.71 -14.06 -28.42
N GLN A 171 -23.46 -13.33 -27.60
CA GLN A 171 -24.91 -13.22 -27.77
C GLN A 171 -25.26 -12.52 -29.09
N LEU A 172 -24.57 -11.43 -29.43
CA LEU A 172 -24.79 -10.71 -30.68
C LEU A 172 -24.42 -11.54 -31.91
N THR A 173 -23.31 -12.28 -31.86
CA THR A 173 -22.93 -13.18 -32.96
C THR A 173 -23.96 -14.30 -33.11
N THR A 174 -24.34 -14.98 -32.02
CA THR A 174 -25.39 -16.00 -32.03
C THR A 174 -26.71 -15.48 -32.61
N LEU A 175 -27.14 -14.28 -32.19
CA LEU A 175 -28.36 -13.65 -32.70
C LEU A 175 -28.25 -13.34 -34.20
N LYS A 176 -27.11 -12.82 -34.65
CA LYS A 176 -26.84 -12.61 -36.09
C LYS A 176 -26.87 -13.92 -36.87
N GLU A 177 -26.37 -15.00 -36.30
CA GLU A 177 -26.39 -16.32 -36.94
C GLU A 177 -27.80 -16.89 -37.09
N GLN A 178 -28.69 -16.65 -36.13
CA GLN A 178 -30.09 -17.07 -36.20
C GLN A 178 -30.88 -16.31 -37.28
N ILE A 179 -30.52 -15.07 -37.58
CA ILE A 179 -31.15 -14.24 -38.63
C ILE A 179 -30.59 -14.58 -40.03
N LYS A 180 -29.63 -15.53 -40.15
CA LYS A 180 -29.03 -15.91 -41.44
C LYS A 180 -30.11 -16.31 -42.47
N PRO A 181 -29.90 -15.97 -43.75
CA PRO A 181 -30.90 -16.15 -44.82
C PRO A 181 -31.36 -17.59 -44.99
N HIS A 182 -30.59 -18.60 -44.57
CA HIS A 182 -31.02 -20.00 -44.60
C HIS A 182 -32.28 -20.25 -43.75
N PHE A 183 -32.45 -19.56 -42.62
CA PHE A 183 -33.66 -19.67 -41.79
C PHE A 183 -34.86 -19.02 -42.49
N LEU A 184 -34.65 -17.86 -43.12
CA LEU A 184 -35.67 -17.17 -43.94
C LEU A 184 -36.06 -18.00 -45.18
N PHE A 185 -35.10 -18.57 -45.90
CA PHE A 185 -35.35 -19.44 -47.05
C PHE A 185 -36.05 -20.73 -46.66
N ASN A 186 -35.67 -21.36 -45.54
CA ASN A 186 -36.41 -22.50 -45.01
C ASN A 186 -37.86 -22.11 -44.70
N THR A 187 -38.08 -21.01 -43.99
CA THR A 187 -39.43 -20.58 -43.62
C THR A 187 -40.30 -20.25 -44.84
N LEU A 188 -39.72 -19.59 -45.85
CA LEU A 188 -40.38 -19.30 -47.13
C LEU A 188 -40.67 -20.56 -47.95
N ASN A 189 -39.76 -21.52 -48.01
CA ASN A 189 -39.99 -22.79 -48.72
C ASN A 189 -41.07 -23.63 -48.04
N THR A 190 -41.14 -23.66 -46.70
CA THR A 190 -42.21 -24.36 -45.99
C THR A 190 -43.57 -23.67 -46.18
N LEU A 191 -43.61 -22.33 -46.15
CA LEU A 191 -44.84 -21.55 -46.40
C LEU A 191 -45.33 -21.69 -47.84
N SER A 192 -44.44 -21.57 -48.82
CA SER A 192 -44.78 -21.73 -50.23
C SER A 192 -45.22 -23.16 -50.54
N GLY A 193 -44.54 -24.17 -49.98
CA GLY A 193 -44.96 -25.57 -50.07
C GLY A 193 -46.35 -25.85 -49.49
N CYS A 194 -46.74 -25.14 -48.42
CA CYS A 194 -48.08 -25.25 -47.84
C CYS A 194 -49.15 -24.48 -48.65
N SER A 195 -48.77 -23.40 -49.35
CA SER A 195 -49.68 -22.65 -50.24
C SER A 195 -49.94 -23.32 -51.59
N HIS A 196 -49.05 -24.22 -52.02
CA HIS A 196 -49.18 -25.00 -53.25
C HIS A 196 -50.07 -26.26 -53.10
N LEU A 197 -50.54 -26.54 -51.87
CA LEU A 197 -51.41 -27.67 -51.52
C LEU A 197 -52.90 -27.30 -51.47
N LYS A 198 -53.31 -26.23 -52.18
CA LYS A 198 -54.71 -25.84 -52.38
C LYS A 198 -55.15 -26.02 -53.82
#